data_AF-A0A2V8BEG7-F1
#
_entry.id   AF-A0A2V8BEG7-F1
#
_cell.length_a   1.000
_cell.length_b   1.000
_cell.length_c   1.000
_cell.angle_alpha   90.00
_cell.angle_beta   90.00
_cell.angle_gamma   90.00
#
_symmetry.space_group_name_H-M   'P 1'
#
loop_
_entity.id
_entity.type
_entity.pdbx_description
1 polymer ?
#
loop_
_entity_poly.entity_id
_entity_poly.type
_entity_poly.pdbx_seq_one_letter_code
_entity_poly.pdbx_strand_id
1 'polypeptide(L)'
;IALFGDWGAKFYFNAAIAAVIAVIVFVLLRDTPQSVGLPPVEAFRNDYPPAYSADNERTFTYREIFVEHVLGNRYLWAIAVANAFVYFVRYGVVNWIPTYLQTAKGFTFSQSSVGWALYEYAA
;
A
#
# COMPACT_ATOMS: atom_id res chain seq x y z
N ILE A 1 13.15 8.59 -25.68
CA ILE A 1 13.82 9.62 -26.52
C ILE A 1 12.86 10.71 -26.99
N ALA A 2 11.55 10.50 -27.09
CA ALA A 2 10.66 11.45 -27.79
C ALA A 2 10.29 12.80 -27.11
N LEU A 3 10.55 13.04 -25.81
CA LEU A 3 10.20 14.34 -25.19
C LEU A 3 11.34 15.10 -24.52
N PHE A 4 12.35 14.43 -23.95
CA PHE A 4 13.43 15.11 -23.21
C PHE A 4 14.84 14.58 -23.49
N GLY A 5 15.04 13.66 -24.44
CA GLY A 5 16.37 13.19 -24.86
C GLY A 5 17.25 12.51 -23.79
N ASP A 6 16.80 12.47 -22.52
CA ASP A 6 17.62 12.17 -21.36
C ASP A 6 16.95 11.13 -20.43
N TRP A 7 17.75 10.46 -19.58
CA TRP A 7 17.27 9.46 -18.60
C TRP A 7 16.19 9.99 -17.64
N GLY A 8 16.18 11.30 -17.38
CA GLY A 8 15.23 12.00 -16.53
C GLY A 8 13.81 12.00 -17.10
N ALA A 9 13.66 11.83 -18.41
CA ALA A 9 12.36 11.74 -19.08
C ALA A 9 11.47 10.62 -18.49
N LYS A 10 12.08 9.53 -18.02
CA LYS A 10 11.38 8.40 -17.40
C LYS A 10 10.74 8.79 -16.07
N PHE A 11 11.37 9.69 -15.32
CA PHE A 11 10.83 10.19 -14.05
C PHE A 11 9.74 11.24 -14.29
N TYR A 12 9.96 12.19 -15.21
CA TYR A 12 8.98 13.24 -15.51
C TYR A 12 7.65 12.68 -16.02
N PHE A 13 7.68 11.63 -16.84
CA PHE A 13 6.47 10.98 -17.32
C PHE A 13 5.63 10.37 -16.18
N ASN A 14 6.28 9.59 -15.31
CA ASN A 14 5.59 8.98 -14.15
C ASN A 14 5.10 10.04 -13.15
N ALA A 15 5.89 11.09 -12.92
CA ALA A 15 5.52 12.20 -12.05
C ALA A 15 4.31 12.97 -12.60
N ALA A 16 4.24 13.21 -13.91
CA ALA A 16 3.10 13.87 -14.54
C ALA A 16 1.81 13.04 -14.38
N ILE A 17 1.88 11.72 -14.58
CA ILE A 17 0.73 10.81 -14.37
C ILE A 17 0.29 10.85 -12.91
N ALA A 18 1.23 10.76 -11.97
CA ALA A 18 0.93 10.82 -10.53
C ALA A 18 0.26 12.15 -10.15
N ALA A 19 0.73 13.27 -10.70
CA ALA A 19 0.16 14.59 -10.45
C ALA A 19 -1.29 14.70 -10.96
N VAL A 20 -1.59 14.16 -12.15
CA VAL A 20 -2.96 14.13 -12.69
C VAL A 20 -3.87 13.30 -11.79
N ILE A 21 -3.42 12.12 -11.35
CA ILE A 21 -4.19 11.27 -10.43
C ILE A 21 -4.43 12.00 -9.10
N ALA A 22 -3.42 12.69 -8.56
CA ALA A 22 -3.57 13.46 -7.32
C ALA A 22 -4.62 14.58 -7.45
N VAL A 23 -4.67 15.30 -8.57
CA VAL A 23 -5.70 16.31 -8.83
C VAL A 23 -7.09 15.67 -8.90
N ILE A 24 -7.22 14.52 -9.57
CA ILE A 24 -8.49 13.79 -9.65
C ILE A 24 -8.96 13.36 -8.26
N VAL A 25 -8.07 12.78 -7.46
CA VAL A 25 -8.37 12.36 -6.07
C VAL A 25 -8.77 13.56 -5.23
N PHE A 26 -8.07 14.70 -5.36
CA PHE A 26 -8.40 15.92 -4.64
C PHE A 26 -9.81 16.44 -4.96
N VAL A 27 -10.27 16.29 -6.20
CA VAL A 27 -11.61 16.75 -6.62
C VAL A 27 -12.71 15.72 -6.27
N LEU A 28 -12.41 14.42 -6.37
CA LEU A 28 -13.41 13.35 -6.24
C LEU A 28 -13.52 12.75 -4.84
N LEU A 29 -12.43 12.70 -4.08
CA LEU A 29 -12.40 12.05 -2.77
C LEU A 29 -12.86 13.05 -1.70
N ARG A 30 -13.96 12.73 -1.03
CA ARG A 30 -14.41 13.43 0.18
C ARG A 30 -13.99 12.61 1.40
N ASP A 31 -13.50 13.29 2.44
CA ASP A 31 -12.85 12.66 3.61
C ASP A 31 -13.72 11.61 4.29
N THR A 32 -14.83 12.01 4.91
CA THR A 32 -15.73 11.09 5.63
C THR A 32 -17.16 11.63 5.66
N PRO A 33 -18.21 10.79 5.74
CA PRO A 33 -19.58 11.26 5.91
C PRO A 33 -19.76 12.11 7.19
N GLN A 34 -18.98 11.85 8.24
CA GLN A 34 -18.98 12.65 9.46
C GLN A 34 -18.43 14.07 9.24
N SER A 35 -17.50 14.26 8.29
CA SER A 35 -16.96 15.59 7.93
C SER A 35 -17.99 16.50 7.26
N VAL A 36 -19.07 15.93 6.72
CA VAL A 36 -20.19 16.65 6.10
C VAL A 36 -21.45 16.66 6.98
N GLY A 37 -21.32 16.28 8.26
CA GLY A 37 -22.42 16.31 9.24
C GLY A 37 -23.45 15.20 9.12
N LEU A 38 -23.16 14.13 8.35
CA LEU A 38 -24.03 12.97 8.25
C LEU A 38 -23.79 12.01 9.42
N PRO A 39 -24.85 11.37 9.95
CA PRO A 39 -24.70 10.38 11.01
C PRO A 39 -23.82 9.21 10.53
N PRO A 40 -23.12 8.52 11.45
CA PRO A 40 -22.39 7.31 11.13
C PRO A 40 -23.27 6.31 10.38
N VAL A 41 -22.69 5.57 9.43
CA VAL A 41 -23.42 4.57 8.61
C VAL A 41 -24.13 3.53 9.50
N GLU A 42 -23.57 3.25 10.68
CA GLU A 42 -24.12 2.36 11.69
C GLU A 42 -25.45 2.86 12.27
N ALA A 43 -25.58 4.18 12.50
CA ALA A 43 -26.84 4.84 12.88
C ALA A 43 -27.85 4.86 11.74
N PHE A 44 -27.37 5.00 10.49
CA PHE A 44 -28.23 5.05 9.30
C PHE A 44 -28.81 3.68 8.92
N ARG A 45 -28.07 2.57 9.16
CA ARG A 45 -28.52 1.19 8.89
C ARG A 45 -29.06 0.43 10.11
N ASN A 46 -28.92 0.99 11.30
CA ASN A 46 -29.31 0.36 12.58
C ASN A 46 -28.68 -1.04 12.78
N ASP A 47 -27.45 -1.23 12.28
CA ASP A 47 -26.68 -2.48 12.33
C ASP A 47 -25.75 -2.49 13.57
N TYR A 48 -26.27 -2.07 14.73
CA TYR A 48 -25.48 -2.06 15.97
C TYR A 48 -25.30 -3.47 16.54
N PRO A 49 -24.07 -3.89 16.89
CA PRO A 49 -23.85 -5.13 17.62
C PRO A 49 -24.61 -5.12 18.95
N PRO A 50 -25.07 -6.28 19.47
CA PRO A 50 -25.83 -6.37 20.72
C PRO A 50 -25.07 -5.90 21.98
N ALA A 51 -23.75 -5.68 21.87
CA ALA A 51 -22.88 -5.15 22.93
C ALA A 51 -22.37 -3.72 22.64
N TYR A 52 -23.14 -2.93 21.90
CA TYR A 52 -22.77 -1.57 21.54
C TYR A 52 -22.92 -0.60 22.73
N SER A 53 -21.85 0.16 23.02
CA SER A 53 -21.84 1.30 23.95
C SER A 53 -21.20 2.49 23.24
N ALA A 54 -21.69 3.71 23.51
CA ALA A 54 -21.12 4.96 22.96
C ALA A 54 -19.64 5.16 23.33
N ASP A 55 -19.14 4.48 24.36
CA ASP A 55 -17.71 4.46 24.71
C ASP A 55 -16.84 3.73 23.66
N ASN A 56 -17.43 2.87 22.82
CA ASN A 56 -16.71 2.16 21.74
C ASN A 56 -16.43 3.07 20.53
N GLU A 57 -17.13 4.20 20.40
CA GLU A 57 -16.86 5.23 19.37
C GLU A 57 -15.77 6.21 19.82
N ARG A 58 -15.19 6.02 21.01
CA ARG A 58 -14.10 6.88 21.49
C ARG A 58 -12.92 6.79 20.52
N THR A 59 -12.54 7.94 19.97
CA THR A 59 -11.33 8.08 19.18
C THR A 59 -10.12 7.93 20.10
N PHE A 60 -9.45 6.78 20.02
CA PHE A 60 -8.22 6.55 20.75
C PHE A 60 -7.11 7.46 20.23
N THR A 61 -6.29 7.96 21.14
CA THR A 61 -5.08 8.70 20.77
C THR A 61 -4.05 7.72 20.23
N TYR A 62 -3.26 8.12 19.23
CA TYR A 62 -2.19 7.30 18.63
C TYR A 62 -1.32 6.57 19.68
N ARG A 63 -0.96 7.26 20.76
CA ARG A 63 -0.16 6.72 21.86
C ARG A 63 -0.86 5.58 22.61
N GLU A 64 -2.17 5.69 22.85
CA GLU A 64 -2.99 4.67 23.52
C GLU A 64 -3.07 3.41 22.66
N ILE A 65 -3.32 3.56 21.36
CA ILE A 65 -3.34 2.44 20.41
C ILE A 65 -1.97 1.74 20.38
N PHE A 66 -0.90 2.52 20.14
CA PHE A 66 0.41 1.93 19.92
C PHE A 66 0.99 1.27 21.18
N VAL A 67 0.97 1.98 22.32
CA VAL A 67 1.64 1.48 23.54
C VAL A 67 0.81 0.42 24.24
N GLU A 68 -0.50 0.65 24.37
CA GLU A 68 -1.36 -0.18 25.20
C GLU A 68 -1.86 -1.41 24.43
N HIS A 69 -2.15 -1.26 23.13
CA HIS A 69 -2.76 -2.33 22.33
C HIS A 69 -1.77 -3.06 21.41
N VAL A 70 -0.73 -2.38 20.90
CA VAL A 70 0.22 -2.98 19.95
C VAL A 70 1.46 -3.53 20.66
N LEU A 71 2.19 -2.70 21.42
CA LEU A 71 3.48 -3.10 21.98
C LEU A 71 3.41 -4.33 22.90
N GLY A 72 2.37 -4.45 23.73
CA GLY A 72 2.21 -5.56 24.67
C GLY A 72 1.69 -6.88 24.07
N ASN A 73 1.23 -6.87 22.81
CA ASN A 73 0.51 -8.01 22.24
C ASN A 73 1.44 -8.99 21.51
N ARG A 74 1.73 -10.12 22.16
CA ARG A 74 2.60 -11.19 21.60
C ARG A 74 2.11 -11.76 20.26
N TYR A 75 0.79 -11.79 20.03
CA TYR A 75 0.23 -12.32 18.79
C TYR A 75 0.41 -11.34 17.64
N LEU A 76 0.23 -10.03 17.89
CA LEU A 76 0.52 -9.00 16.91
C LEU A 76 2.00 -9.02 16.50
N TRP A 77 2.92 -9.17 17.45
CA TRP A 77 4.35 -9.30 17.15
C TRP A 77 4.69 -10.56 16.35
N ALA A 78 4.07 -11.70 16.67
CA ALA A 78 4.27 -12.92 15.90
C ALA A 78 3.82 -12.75 14.43
N ILE A 79 2.67 -12.10 14.21
CA ILE A 79 2.18 -11.78 12.86
C ILE A 79 3.10 -10.79 12.18
N ALA A 80 3.57 -9.74 12.88
CA ALA A 80 4.47 -8.74 12.33
C ALA A 80 5.80 -9.35 11.86
N VAL A 81 6.40 -10.23 12.67
CA VAL A 81 7.63 -10.93 12.31
C VAL A 81 7.41 -11.88 11.13
N ALA A 82 6.32 -12.65 11.15
CA ALA A 82 5.97 -13.51 10.02
C ALA A 82 5.79 -12.70 8.73
N ASN A 83 5.10 -11.56 8.82
CA ASN A 83 4.90 -10.65 7.71
C ASN A 83 6.23 -10.08 7.20
N ALA A 84 7.16 -9.71 8.09
CA ALA A 84 8.50 -9.27 7.71
C ALA A 84 9.25 -10.33 6.88
N PHE A 85 9.18 -11.61 7.25
CA PHE A 85 9.80 -12.68 6.46
C PHE A 85 9.11 -12.90 5.11
N VAL A 86 7.79 -12.83 5.05
CA VAL A 86 7.04 -12.92 3.79
C VAL A 86 7.47 -11.79 2.84
N TYR A 87 7.58 -10.55 3.34
CA TYR A 87 8.03 -9.42 2.55
C TYR A 87 9.51 -9.49 2.18
N PHE A 88 10.35 -10.05 3.04
CA PHE A 88 11.75 -10.30 2.72
C PHE A 88 11.89 -11.23 1.51
N VAL A 89 11.16 -12.35 1.50
CA VAL A 89 11.17 -13.27 0.36
C VAL A 89 10.59 -12.60 -0.88
N ARG A 90 9.44 -11.91 -0.75
CA ARG A 90 8.80 -11.23 -1.89
C ARG A 90 9.74 -10.22 -2.53
N TYR A 91 10.18 -9.20 -1.79
CA TYR A 91 11.01 -8.14 -2.36
C TYR A 91 12.42 -8.62 -2.68
N GLY A 92 12.96 -9.55 -1.88
CA GLY A 92 14.25 -10.17 -2.15
C GLY A 92 14.25 -10.86 -3.51
N VAL A 93 13.26 -11.71 -3.77
CA VAL A 93 13.11 -12.41 -5.05
C VAL A 93 12.81 -11.42 -6.19
N VAL A 94 11.81 -10.55 -6.04
CA VAL A 94 11.42 -9.56 -7.07
C VAL A 94 12.62 -8.71 -7.52
N ASN A 95 13.45 -8.23 -6.59
CA ASN A 95 14.61 -7.40 -6.91
C ASN A 95 15.78 -8.19 -7.51
N TRP A 96 15.90 -9.48 -7.21
CA TRP A 96 16.98 -10.33 -7.73
C TRP A 96 16.67 -10.99 -9.07
N ILE A 97 15.39 -11.16 -9.45
CA ILE A 97 15.00 -11.80 -10.72
C ILE A 97 15.74 -11.18 -11.92
N PRO A 98 15.75 -9.84 -12.14
CA PRO A 98 16.41 -9.28 -13.31
C PRO A 98 17.92 -9.51 -13.31
N THR A 99 18.56 -9.37 -12.15
CA THR A 99 20.01 -9.59 -11.98
C THR A 99 20.38 -11.04 -12.21
N TYR A 100 19.63 -11.99 -11.65
CA TYR A 100 19.85 -13.42 -11.82
C TYR A 100 19.67 -13.86 -13.28
N LEU A 101 18.60 -13.38 -13.94
CA LEU A 101 18.36 -13.69 -15.35
C LEU A 101 19.46 -13.14 -16.26
N GLN A 102 20.01 -11.96 -15.97
CA GLN A 102 21.09 -11.37 -16.77
C GLN A 102 22.43 -12.07 -16.53
N THR A 103 22.81 -12.31 -15.27
CA THR A 103 24.15 -12.82 -14.93
C THR A 103 24.30 -14.33 -15.07
N ALA A 104 23.29 -15.10 -14.63
CA ALA A 104 23.37 -16.57 -14.59
C ALA A 104 22.73 -17.24 -15.81
N LYS A 105 21.73 -16.59 -16.43
CA LYS A 105 21.01 -17.12 -17.60
C LYS A 105 21.36 -16.43 -18.91
N GLY A 106 22.17 -15.37 -18.88
CA GLY A 106 22.62 -14.64 -20.07
C GLY A 106 21.49 -13.93 -20.82
N PHE A 107 20.39 -13.60 -20.15
CA PHE A 107 19.27 -12.88 -20.79
C PHE A 107 19.68 -11.44 -21.08
N THR A 108 19.18 -10.91 -22.20
CA THR A 108 19.29 -9.48 -22.49
C THR A 108 18.42 -8.66 -21.52
N PHE A 109 18.78 -7.40 -21.28
CA PHE A 109 18.02 -6.49 -20.39
C PHE A 109 16.52 -6.44 -20.72
N SER A 110 16.16 -6.48 -22.01
CA SER A 110 14.76 -6.49 -22.46
C SER A 110 14.03 -7.77 -22.06
N GLN A 111 14.66 -8.94 -22.22
CA GLN A 111 14.05 -10.23 -21.87
C GLN A 111 13.88 -10.37 -20.35
N SER A 112 14.86 -9.90 -19.56
CA SER A 112 14.76 -9.89 -18.10
C SER A 112 13.67 -8.95 -17.59
N SER A 113 13.47 -7.81 -18.25
CA SER A 113 12.40 -6.87 -17.90
C SER A 113 11.01 -7.46 -18.16
N VAL A 114 10.83 -8.17 -19.29
CA VAL A 114 9.58 -8.87 -19.61
C VAL A 114 9.33 -10.04 -18.63
N GLY A 115 10.38 -10.81 -18.30
CA GLY A 115 10.27 -11.91 -17.33
C GLY A 115 9.90 -11.42 -15.92
N TRP A 116 10.44 -10.28 -15.50
CA TRP A 116 10.06 -9.62 -14.25
C TRP A 116 8.59 -9.15 -14.26
N ALA A 117 8.14 -8.52 -15.36
CA ALA A 117 6.76 -8.07 -15.48
C ALA A 117 5.74 -9.24 -15.45
N LEU A 118 6.08 -10.37 -16.08
CA LEU A 118 5.26 -11.58 -16.03
C LEU A 118 5.21 -12.21 -14.64
N TYR A 119 6.31 -12.17 -13.89
CA TYR A 119 6.34 -12.63 -12.50
C TYR A 119 5.45 -11.75 -11.61
N GLU A 120 5.56 -10.42 -11.70
CA GLU A 120 4.74 -9.50 -10.91
C GLU A 120 3.25 -9.58 -11.30
N TYR A 121 2.93 -9.92 -12.55
CA TYR A 121 1.55 -10.14 -12.98
C TYR A 121 0.93 -11.43 -12.42
N ALA A 122 1.74 -12.46 -12.17
CA ALA A 122 1.28 -13.77 -11.70
C ALA A 122 1.26 -13.92 -10.17
N ALA A 123 1.97 -13.04 -9.45
CA ALA A 123 2.10 -13.03 -7.99
C ALA A 123 0.98 -12.22 -7.31
#